data_AF-A0A955Z3N8-F1
#
_entry.id   AF-A0A955Z3N8-F1
#
_cell.length_a   1.000
_cell.length_b   1.000
_cell.length_c   1.000
_cell.angle_alpha   90.00
_cell.angle_beta   90.00
_cell.angle_gamma   90.00
#
_symmetry.space_group_name_H-M   'P 1'
#
loop_
_entity.id
_entity.type
_entity.pdbx_description
1 polymer ?
#
loop_
_entity_poly.entity_id
_entity_poly.type
_entity_poly.pdbx_seq_one_letter_code
_entity_poly.pdbx_strand_id
1 'polypeptide(L)'
;MKRRIFRWFTIVLFFACLAAIAMNVVADNSALLVTAEKVARDKAGCGESCRMTGMRGERGMHQQTMTYGMKGVGDVEVVCRRAFIVVGDYACEATVIPKK
;
A
#
# COMPACT_ATOMS: atom_id res chain seq x y z
N MET A 1 -41.11 16.59 -16.05
CA MET A 1 -39.70 17.03 -16.05
C MET A 1 -38.93 16.69 -14.76
N LYS A 2 -39.42 17.03 -13.56
CA LYS A 2 -38.70 16.84 -12.27
C LYS A 2 -38.15 15.42 -12.03
N ARG A 3 -38.90 14.36 -12.38
CA ARG A 3 -38.45 12.96 -12.19
C ARG A 3 -37.27 12.55 -13.08
N ARG A 4 -37.13 13.10 -14.29
CA ARG A 4 -35.99 12.80 -15.19
C ARG A 4 -34.71 13.45 -14.67
N ILE A 5 -34.79 14.70 -14.24
CA ILE A 5 -33.65 15.46 -13.69
C ILE A 5 -33.13 14.78 -12.42
N PHE A 6 -34.02 14.41 -11.51
CA PHE A 6 -33.65 13.71 -10.28
C PHE A 6 -32.92 12.39 -10.54
N ARG A 7 -33.39 11.62 -11.53
CA ARG A 7 -32.82 10.32 -11.91
C ARG A 7 -31.42 10.45 -12.51
N TRP A 8 -31.18 11.46 -13.35
CA TRP A 8 -29.83 11.74 -13.87
C TRP A 8 -28.88 12.20 -12.76
N PHE A 9 -29.36 13.04 -11.85
CA PHE A 9 -28.57 13.47 -10.68
C PHE A 9 -28.16 12.26 -9.81
N THR A 10 -29.08 11.32 -9.55
CA THR A 10 -28.75 10.12 -8.77
C THR A 10 -27.73 9.22 -9.47
N ILE A 11 -27.82 9.08 -10.79
CA ILE A 11 -26.87 8.29 -11.58
C ILE A 11 -25.48 8.92 -11.51
N VAL A 12 -25.37 10.24 -11.71
CA VAL A 12 -24.09 10.95 -11.62
C VAL A 12 -23.50 10.83 -10.22
N LEU A 13 -24.31 11.01 -9.17
CA LEU A 13 -23.88 10.87 -7.78
C LEU A 13 -23.37 9.45 -7.49
N PHE A 14 -24.07 8.42 -7.99
CA PHE A 14 -23.66 7.02 -7.84
C PHE A 14 -22.29 6.75 -8.48
N PHE A 15 -22.07 7.21 -9.70
CA PHE A 15 -20.77 7.07 -10.37
C PHE A 15 -19.66 7.88 -9.68
N ALA A 16 -19.97 9.06 -9.15
CA ALA A 16 -19.02 9.85 -8.37
C ALA A 16 -18.61 9.12 -7.08
N CYS A 17 -19.56 8.50 -6.37
CA CYS A 17 -19.26 7.68 -5.19
C CYS A 17 -18.38 6.47 -5.54
N LEU A 18 -18.69 5.76 -6.64
CA LEU A 18 -17.87 4.63 -7.09
C LEU A 18 -16.44 5.07 -7.44
N ALA A 19 -16.29 6.20 -8.13
CA ALA A 19 -14.98 6.76 -8.46
C ALA A 19 -14.20 7.14 -7.20
N ALA A 20 -14.85 7.75 -6.21
CA ALA A 20 -14.23 8.10 -4.94
C ALA A 20 -13.75 6.85 -4.18
N ILE A 21 -14.56 5.78 -4.12
CA ILE A 21 -14.16 4.52 -3.48
C ILE A 21 -12.96 3.91 -4.20
N ALA A 22 -13.00 3.86 -5.54
CA ALA A 22 -11.90 3.31 -6.33
C ALA A 22 -10.60 4.09 -6.12
N MET A 23 -10.66 5.43 -6.12
CA MET A 23 -9.49 6.26 -5.87
C MET A 23 -8.93 6.06 -4.47
N ASN A 24 -9.77 5.96 -3.44
CA ASN A 24 -9.30 5.69 -2.08
C ASN A 24 -8.54 4.35 -1.98
N VAL A 25 -9.09 3.28 -2.58
CA VAL A 25 -8.46 1.95 -2.50
C VAL A 25 -7.15 1.87 -3.30
N VAL A 26 -7.10 2.50 -4.47
CA VAL A 26 -5.93 2.45 -5.36
C VAL A 26 -4.81 3.38 -4.87
N ALA A 27 -5.15 4.62 -4.51
CA ALA A 27 -4.17 5.60 -4.06
C ALA A 27 -3.49 5.15 -2.76
N ASP A 28 -4.26 4.66 -1.78
CA ASP A 28 -3.72 4.16 -0.51
C ASP A 28 -2.71 3.02 -0.72
N ASN A 29 -3.00 2.09 -1.63
CA ASN A 29 -2.10 0.95 -1.86
C ASN A 29 -0.78 1.39 -2.50
N SER A 30 -0.82 2.31 -3.47
CA SER A 30 0.38 2.76 -4.19
C SER A 30 1.35 3.51 -3.26
N ALA A 31 0.84 4.39 -2.40
CA ALA A 31 1.66 5.11 -1.43
C ALA A 31 2.28 4.17 -0.39
N LEU A 32 1.53 3.15 0.05
CA LEU A 32 2.01 2.09 0.94
C LEU A 32 3.18 1.31 0.35
N LEU A 33 3.09 0.92 -0.92
CA LEU A 33 4.13 0.16 -1.61
C LEU A 33 5.43 0.96 -1.70
N VAL A 34 5.33 2.23 -2.12
CA VAL A 34 6.49 3.13 -2.21
C VAL A 34 7.13 3.35 -0.84
N THR A 35 6.32 3.54 0.20
CA THR A 35 6.81 3.72 1.57
C THR A 35 7.48 2.45 2.08
N ALA A 36 6.85 1.29 1.92
CA ALA A 36 7.39 0.02 2.35
C ALA A 36 8.70 -0.34 1.63
N GLU A 37 8.80 -0.08 0.33
CA GLU A 37 10.02 -0.29 -0.44
C GLU A 37 11.16 0.61 0.06
N LYS A 38 10.87 1.89 0.33
CA LYS A 38 11.86 2.83 0.88
C LYS A 38 12.37 2.34 2.24
N VAL A 39 11.48 1.96 3.14
CA VAL A 39 11.86 1.42 4.46
C VAL A 39 12.67 0.14 4.32
N ALA A 40 12.32 -0.75 3.38
CA ALA A 40 13.08 -1.97 3.12
C ALA A 40 14.51 -1.69 2.65
N ARG A 41 14.68 -0.75 1.71
CA ARG A 41 15.99 -0.33 1.17
C ARG A 41 16.85 0.35 2.23
N ASP A 42 16.25 1.24 3.02
CA ASP A 42 16.93 1.91 4.15
C ASP A 42 17.40 0.88 5.18
N LYS A 43 16.55 -0.10 5.51
CA LYS A 43 16.88 -1.15 6.48
C LYS A 43 17.95 -2.12 5.98
N ALA A 44 17.98 -2.40 4.69
CA ALA A 44 19.01 -3.21 4.05
C ALA A 44 20.38 -2.50 3.96
N GLY A 45 20.46 -1.19 4.26
CA GLY A 45 21.71 -0.43 4.33
C GLY A 45 22.38 -0.17 2.98
N CYS A 46 21.67 -0.43 1.89
CA CYS A 46 22.18 -0.36 0.51
C CYS A 46 21.62 0.82 -0.29
N GLY A 47 20.70 1.61 0.27
CA GLY A 47 20.11 2.77 -0.39
C GLY A 47 19.47 2.42 -1.75
N GLU A 48 19.68 3.24 -2.77
CA GLU A 48 19.13 2.99 -4.12
C GLU A 48 19.85 1.88 -4.91
N SER A 49 21.00 1.40 -4.43
CA SER A 49 21.80 0.40 -5.15
C SER A 49 21.32 -1.04 -4.95
N CYS A 50 20.35 -1.25 -4.07
CA CYS A 50 19.82 -2.57 -3.78
C CYS A 50 18.97 -3.12 -4.93
N ARG A 51 19.41 -4.24 -5.50
CA ARG A 51 18.63 -4.95 -6.51
C ARG A 51 17.64 -5.89 -5.83
N MET A 52 16.35 -5.54 -5.91
CA MET A 52 15.27 -6.42 -5.50
C MET A 52 15.21 -7.65 -6.41
N THR A 53 15.22 -8.84 -5.82
CA THR A 53 15.11 -10.14 -6.51
C THR A 53 13.69 -10.68 -6.50
N GLY A 54 12.84 -10.20 -5.59
CA GLY A 54 11.45 -10.63 -5.49
C GLY A 54 10.70 -9.83 -4.43
N MET A 55 9.38 -9.83 -4.55
CA MET A 55 8.46 -9.21 -3.59
C MET A 55 7.31 -10.18 -3.31
N ARG A 56 6.97 -10.36 -2.03
CA ARG A 56 5.79 -11.08 -1.60
C ARG A 56 4.98 -10.17 -0.68
N GLY A 57 3.69 -10.00 -0.98
CA GLY A 57 2.80 -9.18 -0.16
C GLY A 57 1.65 -10.01 0.38
N GLU A 58 1.43 -9.96 1.69
CA GLU A 58 0.24 -10.48 2.36
C GLU A 58 -0.55 -9.33 2.96
N ARG A 59 -1.79 -9.17 2.48
CA ARG A 59 -2.73 -8.16 2.98
C ARG A 59 -3.63 -8.80 4.04
N GLY A 60 -3.49 -8.35 5.28
CA GLY A 60 -4.43 -8.60 6.37
C GLY A 60 -5.41 -7.45 6.54
N MET A 61 -6.40 -7.65 7.42
CA MET A 61 -7.47 -6.67 7.69
C MET A 61 -6.96 -5.38 8.37
N HIS A 62 -5.91 -5.49 9.19
CA HIS A 62 -5.33 -4.37 9.95
C HIS A 62 -3.83 -4.15 9.71
N GLN A 63 -3.18 -5.10 9.04
CA GLN A 63 -1.75 -5.06 8.76
C GLN A 63 -1.47 -5.58 7.36
N GLN A 64 -0.49 -5.00 6.70
CA GLN A 64 0.02 -5.45 5.42
C GLN A 64 1.49 -5.81 5.60
N THR A 65 1.81 -7.08 5.38
CA THR A 65 3.18 -7.60 5.44
C THR A 65 3.72 -7.67 4.01
N MET A 66 4.92 -7.14 3.81
CA MET A 66 5.61 -7.16 2.53
C MET A 66 7.03 -7.68 2.74
N THR A 67 7.38 -8.78 2.10
CA THR A 67 8.73 -9.34 2.11
C THR A 67 9.43 -8.97 0.82
N TYR A 68 10.58 -8.32 0.94
CA TYR A 68 11.44 -7.91 -0.17
C TYR A 68 12.73 -8.74 -0.17
N GLY A 69 12.95 -9.52 -1.21
CA GLY A 69 14.22 -10.20 -1.40
C GLY A 69 15.26 -9.23 -1.92
N MET A 70 16.34 -9.01 -1.17
CA MET A 70 17.43 -8.11 -1.52
C MET A 70 18.68 -8.90 -1.88
N LYS A 71 19.23 -8.68 -3.09
CA LYS A 71 20.44 -9.37 -3.55
C LYS A 71 21.64 -9.03 -2.65
N GLY A 72 22.20 -10.04 -1.99
CA GLY A 72 23.40 -9.90 -1.15
C GLY A 72 23.13 -9.54 0.32
N VAL A 73 21.88 -9.27 0.72
CA VAL A 73 21.50 -8.93 2.11
C VAL A 73 20.61 -10.01 2.73
N GLY A 74 19.69 -10.58 1.95
CA GLY A 74 18.67 -11.51 2.46
C GLY A 74 17.27 -10.94 2.25
N ASP A 75 16.30 -11.48 2.99
CA ASP A 75 14.91 -11.03 2.85
C ASP A 75 14.62 -9.96 3.90
N VAL A 76 13.98 -8.85 3.51
CA VAL A 76 13.56 -7.78 4.40
C VAL A 76 12.05 -7.81 4.50
N GLU A 77 11.54 -8.09 5.69
CA GLU A 77 10.11 -8.05 5.97
C GLU A 77 9.73 -6.66 6.46
N VAL A 78 8.70 -6.08 5.86
CA VAL A 78 8.12 -4.80 6.23
C VAL A 78 6.68 -5.03 6.64
N VAL A 79 6.37 -4.70 7.88
CA VAL A 79 5.01 -4.79 8.42
C VAL A 79 4.46 -3.38 8.56
N CYS A 80 3.50 -3.04 7.71
CA CYS A 80 2.79 -1.78 7.78
C CYS A 80 1.44 -1.97 8.48
N ARG A 81 1.24 -1.30 9.61
CA ARG A 81 -0.03 -1.28 10.35
C ARG A 81 -0.75 0.03 10.09
N ARG A 82 -2.06 -0.05 9.87
CA ARG A 82 -2.90 1.14 9.69
C ARG A 82 -3.12 1.78 11.07
N ALA A 83 -2.61 2.98 11.30
CA ALA A 83 -2.71 3.64 12.60
C ALA A 83 -4.13 4.16 12.88
N PHE A 84 -4.88 4.53 11.83
CA PHE A 84 -6.28 4.95 11.93
C PHE A 84 -7.12 4.46 10.72
N ILE A 85 -8.43 4.29 10.93
CA ILE A 85 -9.40 3.98 9.85
C ILE A 85 -9.53 5.17 8.87
N VAL A 86 -9.10 6.36 9.31
CA VAL A 86 -9.05 7.58 8.51
C VAL A 86 -7.78 7.56 7.65
N VAL A 87 -7.98 7.44 6.35
CA VAL A 87 -7.07 7.65 5.21
C VAL A 87 -5.60 7.97 5.55
N GLY A 88 -4.69 7.12 5.08
CA GLY A 88 -3.32 7.51 4.75
C GLY A 88 -2.20 7.19 5.75
N ASP A 89 -2.46 7.14 7.06
CA ASP A 89 -1.37 6.96 8.04
C ASP A 89 -1.06 5.48 8.32
N TYR A 90 0.06 5.02 7.74
CA TYR A 90 0.63 3.69 7.98
C TYR A 90 1.92 3.80 8.78
N ALA A 91 1.97 3.14 9.93
CA ALA A 91 3.22 2.93 10.66
C ALA A 91 3.87 1.66 10.11
N CYS A 92 5.00 1.80 9.42
CA CYS A 92 5.74 0.67 8.83
C CYS A 92 7.00 0.38 9.66
N GLU A 93 7.17 -0.88 10.06
CA GLU A 93 8.36 -1.40 10.72
C GLU A 93 9.06 -2.40 9.78
N ALA A 94 10.39 -2.43 9.79
CA ALA A 94 11.18 -3.35 8.96
C ALA A 94 12.16 -4.20 9.76
N THR A 95 12.16 -5.49 9.45
CA THR A 95 12.98 -6.55 10.06
C THR A 95 13.77 -7.27 8.97
N VAL A 96 15.07 -7.46 9.20
CA VAL A 96 15.92 -8.23 8.28
C VAL A 96 15.85 -9.69 8.69
N ILE A 97 15.46 -10.55 7.76
CA ILE A 97 15.47 -12.00 7.90
C ILE A 97 16.72 -12.50 7.17
N PRO A 98 17.82 -12.79 7.89
CA PRO A 98 19.03 -13.31 7.26
C PRO A 98 18.70 -14.65 6.60
N LYS A 99 19.13 -14.83 5.35
CA LYS A 99 19.06 -16.14 4.70
C LYS A 99 19.97 -17.10 5.47
N LYS A 100 19.37 -18.18 5.97
CA LYS A 100 20.09 -19.32 6.54
C LYS A 100 20.91 -20.02 5.47
#